data_AF-A0A7J6KGD5-F1
#
_entry.id   AF-A0A7J6KGD5-F1
#
_cell.length_a   1.000
_cell.length_b   1.000
_cell.length_c   1.000
_cell.angle_alpha   90.00
_cell.angle_beta   90.00
_cell.angle_gamma   90.00
#
_symmetry.space_group_name_H-M   'P 1'
#
loop_
_entity.id
_entity.type
_entity.pdbx_description
1 polymer ?
#
loop_
_entity_poly.entity_id
_entity_poly.type
_entity_poly.pdbx_seq_one_letter_code
_entity_poly.pdbx_strand_id
1 'polypeptide(L)'
;TVYQAEQTAIEKALEYIRKNEKWETLDIYLFTDSQSTLRAITGRTVEEQGERILTEANKLAAKGRNVYISWVPAHLEGDLIPGNAMADRAANQARYLPKLDMQNTEIPAAATRRMLRNHQKDREAHQTDGLKEYMKNMLKTARQREV
;
A
#
# COMPACT_ATOMS: atom_id res chain seq x y z
N THR A 1 1.07 -3.88 -0.18
CA THR A 1 1.00 -3.28 -1.55
C THR A 1 2.32 -2.58 -1.85
N VAL A 2 2.56 -2.10 -3.08
CA VAL A 2 3.76 -1.28 -3.40
C VAL A 2 3.83 -0.06 -2.50
N TYR A 3 2.71 0.68 -2.39
CA TYR A 3 2.59 1.85 -1.51
C TYR A 3 2.92 1.56 -0.03
N GLN A 4 2.42 0.45 0.54
CA GLN A 4 2.78 0.07 1.91
C GLN A 4 4.27 -0.27 2.04
N ALA A 5 4.84 -0.95 1.03
CA ALA A 5 6.26 -1.29 1.04
C ALA A 5 7.15 -0.03 0.99
N GLU A 6 6.77 0.98 0.22
CA GLU A 6 7.45 2.28 0.16
C GLU A 6 7.42 3.00 1.52
N GLN A 7 6.24 3.07 2.15
CA GLN A 7 6.11 3.64 3.49
C GLN A 7 6.93 2.87 4.54
N THR A 8 6.89 1.53 4.51
CA THR A 8 7.70 0.69 5.40
C THR A 8 9.19 0.89 5.16
N ALA A 9 9.63 1.06 3.92
CA ALA A 9 11.03 1.30 3.60
C ALA A 9 11.54 2.60 4.25
N ILE A 10 10.77 3.69 4.17
CA ILE A 10 11.12 4.96 4.81
C ILE A 10 11.15 4.81 6.34
N GLU A 11 10.12 4.18 6.93
CA GLU A 11 10.07 3.96 8.37
C GLU A 11 11.30 3.18 8.85
N LYS A 12 11.63 2.08 8.18
CA LYS A 12 12.77 1.22 8.54
C LYS A 12 14.12 1.90 8.32
N ALA A 13 14.25 2.76 7.31
CA ALA A 13 15.45 3.56 7.12
C ALA A 13 15.67 4.52 8.30
N LEU A 14 14.63 5.25 8.72
CA LEU A 14 14.71 6.15 9.87
C LEU A 14 14.97 5.40 11.18
N GLU A 15 14.29 4.28 11.39
CA GLU A 15 14.51 3.41 12.56
C GLU A 15 15.97 2.92 12.62
N TYR A 16 16.51 2.48 11.49
CA TYR A 16 17.90 2.02 11.38
C TYR A 16 18.90 3.13 11.69
N ILE A 17 18.73 4.32 11.11
CA ILE A 17 19.59 5.48 11.38
C ILE A 17 19.53 5.87 12.85
N ARG A 18 18.34 5.85 13.47
CA ARG A 18 18.16 6.20 14.88
C ARG A 18 18.89 5.25 15.83
N LYS A 19 18.91 3.95 15.51
CA LYS A 19 19.55 2.92 16.33
C LYS A 19 21.07 2.84 16.14
N ASN A 20 21.61 3.52 15.14
CA ASN A 20 23.01 3.39 14.77
C ASN A 20 23.79 4.64 15.18
N GLU A 21 24.60 4.50 16.22
CA GLU A 21 25.35 5.59 16.88
C GLU A 21 26.29 6.33 15.92
N LYS A 22 26.74 5.66 14.85
CA LYS A 22 27.64 6.23 13.83
C LYS A 22 27.09 7.51 13.19
N TRP A 23 25.76 7.70 13.20
CA TRP A 23 25.11 8.81 12.51
C TRP A 23 24.51 9.85 13.45
N GLU A 24 24.79 9.80 14.76
CA GLU A 24 24.06 10.60 15.76
C GLU A 24 24.15 12.11 15.60
N THR A 25 25.23 12.62 15.01
CA THR A 25 25.46 14.06 14.84
C THR A 25 25.10 14.60 13.46
N LEU A 26 24.66 13.73 12.54
CA LEU A 26 24.47 14.09 11.14
C LEU A 26 22.99 14.35 10.82
N ASP A 27 22.77 15.42 10.06
CA ASP A 27 21.50 15.67 9.39
C ASP A 27 21.20 14.56 8.39
N ILE A 28 19.91 14.27 8.23
CA ILE A 28 19.42 13.14 7.46
C ILE A 28 18.75 13.66 6.20
N TYR A 29 19.23 13.22 5.05
CA TYR A 29 18.62 13.45 3.75
C TYR A 29 18.16 12.12 3.18
N LEU A 30 16.84 11.90 3.16
CA LEU A 30 16.20 10.71 2.60
C LEU A 30 15.58 11.07 1.26
N PHE A 31 15.95 10.31 0.23
CA PHE A 31 15.43 10.47 -1.12
C PHE A 31 14.47 9.31 -1.43
N THR A 32 13.32 9.63 -2.02
CA THR A 32 12.32 8.64 -2.44
C THR A 32 11.68 9.07 -3.75
N ASP A 33 11.39 8.12 -4.62
CA ASP A 33 10.60 8.36 -5.83
C ASP A 33 9.09 8.22 -5.63
N SER A 34 8.66 7.85 -4.42
CA SER A 34 7.25 7.72 -4.05
C SER A 34 6.61 9.06 -3.68
N GLN A 35 5.97 9.70 -4.67
CA GLN A 35 5.15 10.90 -4.40
C GLN A 35 3.94 10.59 -3.51
N SER A 36 3.36 9.39 -3.63
CA SER A 36 2.22 8.95 -2.81
C SER A 36 2.61 8.89 -1.33
N THR A 37 3.78 8.34 -1.01
CA THR A 37 4.28 8.27 0.37
C THR A 37 4.53 9.66 0.95
N LEU A 38 5.15 10.55 0.18
CA LEU A 38 5.36 11.94 0.61
C LEU A 38 4.03 12.64 0.92
N ARG A 39 3.03 12.52 0.04
CA ARG A 39 1.71 13.09 0.27
C ARG A 39 1.03 12.52 1.51
N ALA A 40 1.26 11.24 1.82
CA ALA A 40 0.68 10.60 2.99
C ALA A 40 1.23 11.16 4.31
N ILE A 41 2.52 11.49 4.36
CA ILE A 41 3.15 12.03 5.57
C ILE A 41 3.03 13.56 5.70
N THR A 42 2.80 14.28 4.59
CA THR A 42 2.55 15.73 4.59
C THR A 42 1.06 16.09 4.54
N GLY A 43 0.17 15.11 4.49
CA GLY A 43 -1.27 15.29 4.34
C GLY A 43 -1.95 15.82 5.60
N ARG A 44 -3.17 16.35 5.47
CA ARG A 44 -4.00 16.81 6.61
C ARG A 44 -4.46 15.67 7.52
N THR A 45 -4.59 14.47 6.96
CA THR A 45 -4.90 13.25 7.69
C THR A 45 -3.82 12.25 7.35
N VAL A 46 -3.04 11.89 8.36
CA VAL A 46 -1.94 10.93 8.21
C VAL A 46 -2.48 9.56 8.61
N GLU A 47 -2.33 8.58 7.73
CA GLU A 47 -2.66 7.19 8.03
C GLU A 47 -1.65 6.64 9.06
N GLU A 48 -2.02 5.60 9.83
CA GLU A 48 -1.19 5.02 10.91
C GLU A 48 0.28 4.80 10.52
N GLN A 49 0.52 4.27 9.32
CA GLN A 49 1.87 4.03 8.83
C GLN A 49 2.65 5.33 8.56
N GLY A 50 1.98 6.39 8.12
CA GLY A 50 2.56 7.72 7.99
C GLY A 50 2.89 8.34 9.36
N GLU A 51 2.06 8.10 10.38
CA GLU A 51 2.32 8.57 11.75
C GLU A 51 3.56 7.90 12.33
N ARG A 52 3.80 6.62 12.01
CA ARG A 52 5.03 5.91 12.39
C ARG A 52 6.27 6.54 11.77
N ILE A 53 6.22 6.92 10.49
CA ILE A 53 7.30 7.64 9.81
C ILE A 53 7.59 8.97 10.52
N LEU A 54 6.56 9.77 10.77
CA LEU A 54 6.69 11.05 11.47
C LEU A 54 7.22 10.85 12.89
N THR A 55 6.81 9.79 13.58
CA THR A 55 7.29 9.45 14.92
C THR A 55 8.79 9.17 14.93
N GLU A 56 9.30 8.36 13.99
CA GLU A 56 10.74 8.10 13.90
C GLU A 56 11.52 9.37 13.51
N ALA A 57 11.00 10.17 12.58
CA ALA A 57 11.60 11.46 12.21
C ALA A 57 11.65 12.43 13.41
N ASN A 58 10.57 12.53 14.20
CA ASN A 58 10.51 13.38 15.38
C ASN A 58 11.45 12.91 16.49
N LYS A 59 11.64 11.60 16.67
CA LYS A 59 12.65 11.07 17.61
C LYS A 59 14.07 11.47 17.22
N LEU A 60 14.35 11.54 15.92
CA LEU A 60 15.64 12.00 15.40
C LEU A 60 15.78 13.51 15.58
N ALA A 61 14.73 14.28 15.31
CA ALA A 61 14.69 15.73 15.53
C ALA A 61 14.86 16.12 17.01
N ALA A 62 14.28 15.34 17.93
CA ALA A 62 14.46 15.53 19.37
C ALA A 62 15.92 15.37 19.83
N LYS A 63 16.77 14.69 19.04
CA LYS A 63 18.23 14.63 19.25
C LYS A 63 18.98 15.81 18.62
N GLY A 64 18.27 16.84 18.13
CA GLY A 64 18.87 18.03 17.51
C GLY A 64 19.26 17.84 16.03
N ARG A 65 18.69 16.84 15.35
CA ARG A 65 19.03 16.50 13.95
C ARG A 65 17.95 16.97 12.99
N ASN A 66 18.32 17.50 11.84
CA ASN A 66 17.33 17.80 10.80
C ASN A 66 17.03 16.54 9.97
N VAL A 67 15.76 16.33 9.63
CA VAL A 67 15.31 15.24 8.76
C VAL A 67 14.64 15.83 7.54
N TYR A 68 15.25 15.63 6.37
CA TYR A 68 14.74 16.06 5.09
C TYR A 68 14.33 14.83 4.28
N ILE A 69 13.08 14.80 3.83
CA ILE A 69 12.58 13.76 2.94
C ILE A 69 12.21 14.42 1.61
N SER A 70 12.95 14.09 0.56
CA SER A 70 12.86 14.75 -0.75
C SER A 70 12.43 13.77 -1.84
N TRP A 71 11.56 14.24 -2.72
CA TRP A 71 11.19 13.48 -3.91
C TRP A 71 12.33 13.48 -4.92
N VAL A 72 12.56 12.33 -5.57
CA VAL A 72 13.44 12.19 -6.74
C VAL A 72 12.71 11.47 -7.87
N PRO A 73 13.04 11.73 -9.14
CA PRO A 73 12.46 10.98 -10.25
C PRO A 73 12.88 9.50 -10.22
N ALA A 74 11.90 8.61 -10.43
CA ALA A 74 12.14 7.18 -10.59
C ALA A 74 12.92 6.90 -11.87
N HIS A 75 13.82 5.90 -11.82
CA HIS A 75 14.42 5.27 -13.00
C HIS A 75 14.88 6.22 -14.11
N LEU A 76 15.59 7.30 -13.76
CA LEU A 76 16.29 8.09 -14.77
C LEU A 76 17.28 7.20 -15.53
N GLU A 77 17.33 7.36 -16.85
CA GLU A 77 18.29 6.63 -17.68
C GLU A 77 19.72 6.81 -17.14
N GLY A 78 20.45 5.69 -17.01
CA GLY A 78 21.84 5.68 -16.57
C GLY A 78 22.08 5.63 -15.05
N ASP A 79 21.09 5.25 -14.23
CA ASP A 79 21.23 5.13 -12.76
C ASP A 79 21.79 6.43 -12.12
N LEU A 80 21.34 7.59 -12.62
CA LEU A 80 21.89 8.90 -12.24
C LEU A 80 21.87 9.16 -10.72
N ILE A 81 20.95 8.51 -10.00
CA ILE A 81 20.92 8.45 -8.54
C ILE A 81 21.20 6.99 -8.13
N PRO A 82 22.48 6.60 -7.96
CA PRO A 82 22.85 5.21 -7.72
C PRO A 82 22.17 4.62 -6.48
N GLY A 83 21.97 5.44 -5.44
CA GLY A 83 21.29 5.02 -4.21
C GLY A 83 19.82 4.63 -4.44
N ASN A 84 19.09 5.37 -5.29
CA ASN A 84 17.69 5.05 -5.60
C ASN A 84 17.61 3.76 -6.42
N ALA A 85 18.47 3.60 -7.43
CA ALA A 85 18.54 2.38 -8.23
C ALA A 85 18.92 1.15 -7.39
N MET A 86 19.83 1.30 -6.43
CA MET A 86 20.16 0.24 -5.46
C MET A 86 18.97 -0.11 -4.56
N ALA A 87 18.21 0.89 -4.10
CA ALA A 87 17.02 0.67 -3.29
C ALA A 87 15.95 -0.11 -4.07
N ASP A 88 15.69 0.25 -5.33
CA ASP A 88 14.74 -0.48 -6.18
C ASP A 88 15.19 -1.92 -6.46
N ARG A 89 16.49 -2.12 -6.75
CA ARG A 89 17.05 -3.48 -6.88
C ARG A 89 16.87 -4.30 -5.60
N ALA A 90 17.12 -3.71 -4.44
CA ALA A 90 16.93 -4.39 -3.16
C ALA A 90 15.45 -4.74 -2.91
N ALA A 91 14.52 -3.83 -3.23
CA ALA A 91 13.09 -4.08 -3.13
C ALA A 91 12.65 -5.22 -4.07
N ASN A 92 13.17 -5.25 -5.30
CA ASN A 92 12.90 -6.33 -6.25
C ASN A 92 13.49 -7.67 -5.79
N GLN A 93 14.70 -7.68 -5.23
CA GLN A 93 15.32 -8.89 -4.68
C GLN A 93 14.55 -9.44 -3.48
N ALA A 94 14.02 -8.57 -2.61
CA ALA A 94 13.24 -8.96 -1.44
C ALA A 94 11.98 -9.76 -1.80
N ARG A 95 11.46 -9.63 -3.03
CA ARG A 95 10.31 -10.42 -3.52
C ARG A 95 10.60 -11.92 -3.58
N TYR A 96 11.87 -12.31 -3.68
CA TYR A 96 12.30 -13.70 -3.79
C TYR A 96 12.76 -14.30 -2.46
N LEU A 97 12.83 -13.48 -1.39
CA LEU A 97 13.18 -13.97 -0.07
C LEU A 97 11.96 -14.64 0.60
N PRO A 98 12.17 -15.63 1.49
CA PRO A 98 11.10 -16.15 2.32
C PRO A 98 10.42 -15.00 3.06
N LYS A 99 9.09 -14.95 3.01
CA LYS A 99 8.35 -13.97 3.80
C LYS A 99 8.70 -14.21 5.27
N LEU A 100 9.35 -13.24 5.90
CA LEU A 100 9.41 -13.20 7.36
C LEU A 100 7.96 -13.17 7.85
N ASP A 101 7.61 -14.08 8.74
CA ASP A 101 6.27 -14.25 9.27
C ASP A 101 5.81 -12.92 9.89
N MET A 102 5.06 -12.14 9.10
CA MET A 102 4.43 -10.93 9.59
C MET A 102 3.25 -11.41 10.41
N GLN A 103 3.41 -11.38 11.73
CA GLN A 103 2.34 -11.67 12.69
C GLN A 103 0.99 -11.20 12.15
N ASN A 104 0.03 -12.14 12.10
CA ASN A 104 -1.34 -12.00 11.63
C ASN A 104 -1.79 -10.54 11.50
N THR A 105 -1.81 -10.02 10.27
CA THR A 105 -2.42 -8.72 10.02
C THR A 105 -3.91 -8.86 10.23
N GLU A 106 -4.45 -8.20 11.26
CA GLU A 106 -5.89 -8.12 11.47
C GLU A 106 -6.53 -7.52 10.21
N ILE A 107 -7.40 -8.28 9.54
CA ILE A 107 -8.14 -7.78 8.38
C ILE A 107 -9.11 -6.72 8.93
N PRO A 108 -9.03 -5.45 8.49
CA PRO A 108 -9.92 -4.41 8.99
C PRO A 108 -11.37 -4.84 8.79
N ALA A 109 -12.17 -4.85 9.87
CA ALA A 109 -13.55 -5.32 9.82
C ALA A 109 -14.39 -4.59 8.74
N ALA A 110 -14.02 -3.36 8.38
CA ALA A 110 -14.59 -2.63 7.26
C ALA A 110 -14.36 -3.31 5.90
N ALA A 111 -13.13 -3.79 5.63
CA ALA A 111 -12.79 -4.51 4.42
C ALA A 111 -13.55 -5.85 4.34
N THR A 112 -13.60 -6.61 5.44
CA THR A 112 -14.37 -7.86 5.53
C THR A 112 -15.86 -7.63 5.30
N ARG A 113 -16.46 -6.61 5.95
CA ARG A 113 -17.87 -6.26 5.78
C ARG A 113 -18.19 -5.83 4.35
N ARG A 114 -17.29 -5.11 3.68
CA ARG A 114 -17.46 -4.70 2.28
C ARG A 114 -17.39 -5.92 1.35
N MET A 115 -16.44 -6.82 1.55
CA MET A 115 -16.32 -8.05 0.78
C MET A 115 -17.57 -8.93 0.90
N LEU A 116 -18.06 -9.15 2.13
CA LEU A 116 -19.29 -9.91 2.37
C LEU A 116 -20.51 -9.29 1.69
N ARG A 117 -20.66 -7.96 1.78
CA ARG A 117 -21.79 -7.25 1.17
C ARG A 117 -21.76 -7.32 -0.36
N ASN A 118 -20.57 -7.22 -0.97
CA ASN A 118 -20.42 -7.37 -2.41
C ASN A 118 -20.77 -8.80 -2.84
N HIS A 119 -20.30 -9.81 -2.12
CA HIS A 119 -20.59 -11.21 -2.42
C HIS A 119 -22.08 -11.55 -2.30
N GLN A 120 -22.78 -10.97 -1.32
CA GLN A 120 -24.25 -11.08 -1.20
C GLN A 120 -24.96 -10.47 -2.41
N LYS A 121 -24.57 -9.25 -2.82
CA LYS A 121 -25.14 -8.59 -4.00
C LYS A 121 -24.91 -9.38 -5.28
N ASP A 122 -23.72 -9.96 -5.45
CA ASP A 122 -23.40 -10.78 -6.62
C ASP A 122 -24.27 -12.04 -6.66
N ARG A 123 -24.51 -12.68 -5.50
CA ARG A 123 -25.41 -13.84 -5.39
C ARG A 123 -26.87 -13.49 -5.70
N GLU A 124 -27.35 -12.36 -5.19
CA GLU A 124 -28.71 -11.87 -5.46
C GLU A 124 -28.90 -11.52 -6.95
N ALA A 125 -27.90 -10.89 -7.57
CA ALA A 125 -27.90 -10.62 -9.01
C ALA A 125 -27.97 -11.92 -9.83
N HIS A 126 -27.17 -12.93 -9.50
CA HIS A 126 -27.18 -14.20 -10.23
C HIS A 126 -28.51 -14.96 -10.07
N GLN A 127 -29.13 -14.90 -8.89
CA GLN A 127 -30.43 -15.52 -8.64
C GLN A 127 -31.55 -14.82 -9.41
N THR A 128 -31.54 -13.48 -9.44
CA THR A 128 -32.55 -12.69 -10.16
C THR A 128 -32.42 -12.84 -11.68
N ASP A 129 -31.20 -12.92 -12.21
CA ASP A 129 -30.98 -13.14 -13.64
C ASP A 129 -31.45 -14.54 -14.08
N GLY A 130 -31.16 -15.58 -13.28
CA GLY A 130 -31.68 -16.94 -13.52
C GLY A 130 -33.20 -17.01 -13.51
N LEU A 131 -33.87 -16.29 -12.60
CA LEU A 131 -35.34 -16.24 -12.53
C LEU A 131 -35.93 -15.55 -13.77
N LYS A 132 -35.34 -14.44 -14.22
CA LYS A 132 -35.79 -13.72 -15.43
C LYS A 132 -35.66 -14.60 -16.67
N GLU A 133 -34.57 -15.35 -16.79
CA GLU A 133 -34.33 -16.25 -17.92
C GLU A 133 -35.33 -17.42 -17.93
N TYR A 134 -35.61 -18.00 -16.77
CA TYR A 134 -36.64 -19.02 -16.61
C TYR A 134 -38.03 -18.50 -17.03
N MET A 135 -38.43 -17.32 -16.55
CA MET A 135 -39.73 -16.71 -16.91
C MET A 135 -39.83 -16.40 -18.41
N LYS A 136 -38.74 -15.92 -19.02
CA LYS A 136 -38.68 -15.65 -20.47
C LYS A 136 -38.87 -16.91 -21.29
N ASN A 137 -38.28 -18.03 -20.87
CA ASN A 137 -38.43 -19.32 -21.54
C ASN A 137 -39.84 -19.89 -21.36
N MET A 138 -40.44 -19.80 -20.16
CA MET A 138 -41.84 -20.17 -19.91
C MET A 138 -42.81 -19.43 -20.85
N LEU A 139 -42.66 -18.10 -21.00
CA LEU A 139 -43.52 -17.29 -21.86
C LEU A 139 -43.35 -17.63 -23.35
N LYS A 140 -42.12 -17.95 -23.79
CA LYS A 140 -41.87 -18.42 -25.17
C LYS A 140 -42.55 -19.76 -25.45
N THR A 141 -42.46 -20.71 -24.51
CA THR A 141 -43.08 -22.04 -24.65
C THR A 141 -44.60 -21.97 -24.61
N ALA A 142 -45.17 -21.09 -23.79
CA ALA A 142 -46.62 -20.86 -23.75
C ALA A 142 -47.14 -20.31 -25.10
N ARG A 143 -46.42 -19.34 -25.69
CA ARG A 143 -46.78 -18.74 -26.98
C ARG A 143 -46.66 -19.69 -28.17
N GLN A 144 -45.81 -20.71 -28.08
CA GLN A 144 -45.66 -21.75 -29.11
C GLN A 144 -46.75 -22.82 -29.05
N ARG A 145 -47.52 -22.91 -27.95
CA ARG A 145 -48.63 -23.86 -27.78
C ARG A 145 -49.99 -23.30 -28.21
N GLU A 146 -50.05 -22.02 -28.60
CA GLU A 146 -51.25 -21.33 -29.08
C GLU A 146 -51.32 -21.22 -30.62
N VAL A 147 -50.49 -21.99 -31.35
CA VAL A 147 -50.49 -22.14 -32.82
C VAL A 147 -50.70 -23.62 -33.14
#